data_AF-A0A517T2S9-F1
#
_entry.id   AF-A0A517T2S9-F1
#
_cell.length_a   1.000
_cell.length_b   1.000
_cell.length_c   1.000
_cell.angle_alpha   90.00
_cell.angle_beta   90.00
_cell.angle_gamma   90.00
#
_symmetry.space_group_name_H-M   'P 1'
#
loop_
_entity.id
_entity.type
_entity.pdbx_description
1 polymer ?
#
loop_
_entity_poly.entity_id
_entity_poly.type
_entity_poly.pdbx_seq_one_letter_code
_entity_poly.pdbx_strand_id
1 'polypeptide(L)' 'MQQAEQEVLDLQLDANRLQRAIRRIEDSEIILVSPEKMTPLAFPLLVDKLRERLSSESLAERVARMQKQLEAAAG' A
#
# COMPACT_ATOMS: atom_id res chain seq x y z
N MET A 1 27.49 -23.05 -5.49
CA MET A 1 26.66 -22.08 -6.23
C MET A 1 25.28 -21.95 -5.59
N GLN A 2 24.57 -23.06 -5.33
CA GLN A 2 23.26 -23.06 -4.64
C GLN A 2 23.24 -22.27 -3.31
N GLN A 3 24.27 -22.43 -2.46
CA GLN A 3 24.34 -21.73 -1.17
C GLN A 3 24.42 -20.20 -1.32
N ALA A 4 25.13 -19.70 -2.34
CA ALA A 4 25.25 -18.27 -2.60
C ALA A 4 23.95 -17.68 -3.17
N GLU A 5 23.19 -18.46 -3.95
CA GLU A 5 21.87 -18.06 -4.45
C GLU A 5 20.83 -17.99 -3.32
N GLN A 6 20.85 -18.95 -2.40
CA GLN A 6 19.99 -18.94 -1.21
C GLN A 6 20.30 -17.76 -0.28
N GLU A 7 21.57 -17.49 -0.01
CA GLU A 7 21.97 -16.34 0.81
C GLU A 7 21.54 -15.01 0.18
N VAL A 8 21.66 -14.84 -1.14
CA VAL A 8 21.21 -13.63 -1.85
C VAL A 8 19.68 -13.49 -1.82
N LEU A 9 18.93 -14.58 -1.98
CA LEU A 9 17.47 -14.56 -1.89
C LEU A 9 16.98 -14.21 -0.48
N ASP A 10 17.63 -14.77 0.56
CA ASP A 10 17.34 -14.42 1.95
C ASP A 10 17.66 -12.96 2.26
N LEU A 11 18.77 -12.42 1.73
CA LEU A 11 19.20 -11.04 1.92
C LEU A 11 18.36 -10.00 1.16
N GLN A 12 17.83 -10.32 -0.03
CA GLN A 12 17.12 -9.37 -0.89
C GLN A 12 15.60 -9.38 -0.73
N LEU A 13 14.99 -10.53 -0.37
CA LEU A 13 13.54 -10.68 -0.34
C LEU A 13 12.96 -10.96 1.05
N ASP A 14 13.80 -11.15 2.07
CA ASP A 14 13.39 -11.71 3.37
C ASP A 14 12.41 -12.88 3.12
N ALA A 15 12.88 -13.88 2.39
CA ALA A 15 12.07 -14.99 1.88
C ALA A 15 11.28 -15.66 3.01
N ASN A 16 11.87 -15.72 4.19
CA ASN A 16 11.24 -16.18 5.43
C ASN A 16 10.03 -15.32 5.85
N ARG A 17 10.14 -13.98 5.79
CA ARG A 17 8.99 -13.10 6.06
C ARG A 17 7.88 -13.26 5.04
N LEU A 18 8.21 -13.39 3.76
CA LEU A 18 7.21 -13.63 2.73
C LEU A 18 6.47 -14.96 2.96
N GLN A 19 7.22 -16.03 3.23
CA GLN A 19 6.63 -17.35 3.53
C GLN A 19 5.71 -17.32 4.75
N ARG A 20 6.11 -16.64 5.83
CA ARG A 20 5.24 -16.44 7.01
C ARG A 20 3.98 -15.65 6.67
N ALA A 21 4.09 -14.63 5.83
CA ALA A 21 2.94 -13.82 5.42
C ALA A 21 1.93 -14.63 4.59
N ILE A 22 2.41 -15.47 3.65
CA ILE A 22 1.55 -16.34 2.83
C ILE A 22 0.80 -17.34 3.71
N ARG A 23 1.49 -18.07 4.60
CA ARG A 23 0.84 -19.01 5.53
C ARG A 23 -0.23 -18.34 6.39
N ARG A 24 0.06 -17.13 6.91
CA ARG A 24 -0.93 -16.35 7.67
C ARG A 24 -2.16 -15.98 6.82
N ILE A 25 -1.98 -15.69 5.53
CA ILE A 25 -3.07 -15.37 4.61
C ILE A 25 -3.91 -16.61 4.31
N GLU A 26 -3.28 -17.78 4.13
CA GLU A 26 -3.98 -19.06 3.90
C GLU A 26 -4.98 -19.40 5.02
N ASP A 27 -4.63 -19.08 6.27
CA ASP A 27 -5.48 -19.34 7.44
C ASP A 27 -6.40 -18.16 7.82
N SER A 28 -6.37 -17.04 7.07
CA SER A 28 -7.15 -15.84 7.39
C SER A 28 -8.57 -15.89 6.82
N GLU A 29 -9.54 -15.36 7.58
CA GLU A 29 -10.88 -15.09 7.06
C GLU A 29 -10.85 -13.93 6.04
N ILE A 30 -11.51 -14.12 4.90
CA ILE A 30 -11.62 -13.10 3.86
C ILE A 30 -12.81 -12.19 4.18
N ILE A 31 -12.51 -10.93 4.52
CA ILE A 31 -13.52 -9.89 4.75
C ILE A 31 -13.47 -8.90 3.58
N LEU A 32 -14.50 -8.91 2.73
CA LEU A 32 -14.69 -7.89 1.69
C LEU A 32 -15.52 -6.73 2.23
N VAL A 33 -14.94 -5.53 2.18
CA VAL A 33 -15.62 -4.29 2.56
C VAL A 33 -15.48 -3.28 1.43
N SER A 34 -16.58 -2.61 1.09
CA SER A 34 -16.59 -1.47 0.17
C SER A 34 -16.70 -0.18 0.98
N PRO A 35 -15.59 0.46 1.37
CA PRO A 35 -15.65 1.66 2.19
C PRO A 35 -16.28 2.82 1.38
N GLU A 36 -17.24 3.52 1.98
CA GLU A 36 -17.93 4.65 1.34
C GLU A 36 -17.03 5.87 1.13
N LYS A 37 -15.95 5.96 1.92
CA LYS A 37 -14.96 7.05 1.89
C LYS A 37 -13.55 6.46 1.77
N MET A 38 -12.63 7.28 1.26
CA MET A 38 -11.23 6.89 1.18
C MET A 38 -10.67 6.60 2.57
N THR A 39 -9.93 5.49 2.71
CA THR A 39 -9.31 5.12 3.99
C THR A 39 -7.92 5.75 4.13
N PRO A 40 -7.46 6.05 5.35
CA PRO A 40 -6.10 6.53 5.59
C PRO A 40 -5.03 5.59 5.02
N LEU A 41 -5.26 4.28 5.07
CA LEU A 41 -4.35 3.27 4.50
C LEU A 41 -4.27 3.32 2.96
N ALA A 42 -5.36 3.68 2.28
CA ALA A 42 -5.38 3.81 0.82
C ALA A 42 -4.78 5.14 0.33
N PHE A 43 -4.66 6.15 1.20
CA PHE A 43 -4.26 7.49 0.82
C PHE A 43 -2.86 7.56 0.16
N PRO A 44 -1.79 6.98 0.74
CA PRO A 44 -0.46 7.03 0.11
C PRO A 44 -0.46 6.38 -1.29
N LEU A 45 -1.15 5.25 -1.44
CA LEU A 45 -1.27 4.54 -2.71
C LEU A 45 -1.96 5.39 -3.78
N LEU A 46 -2.96 6.18 -3.38
CA LEU A 46 -3.64 7.08 -4.29
C LEU A 46 -2.73 8.26 -4.68
N VAL A 47 -2.03 8.87 -3.72
CA VAL A 47 -1.10 9.97 -3.97
C VAL A 47 -0.02 9.56 -4.98
N ASP A 48 0.52 8.35 -4.86
CA ASP A 48 1.49 7.82 -5.83
C ASP A 48 0.88 7.71 -7.23
N LYS A 49 -0.34 7.15 -7.36
CA LYS A 49 -1.05 7.12 -8.65
C LYS A 49 -1.35 8.52 -9.19
N LEU A 50 -1.56 9.52 -8.34
CA LEU A 50 -1.83 10.89 -8.77
C LEU A 50 -0.59 11.58 -9.33
N ARG A 51 0.61 11.22 -8.84
CA ARG A 51 1.90 11.73 -9.30
C ARG A 51 2.18 11.34 -10.75
N GLU A 52 1.76 10.15 -11.16
CA GLU A 52 1.94 9.64 -12.52
C GLU A 52 1.02 10.29 -13.56
N ARG A 53 -0.02 11.02 -13.12
CA ARG A 53 -1.00 11.65 -14.01
C ARG A 53 -0.64 13.10 -14.29
N LEU A 54 -0.61 13.44 -15.58
CA LEU A 54 -0.49 14.83 -16.02
C LEU A 54 -1.78 15.61 -15.68
N SER A 55 -1.63 16.74 -15.01
CA SER A 55 -2.73 17.63 -14.64
C SER A 55 -2.26 19.08 -14.69
N SER A 56 -3.18 20.01 -14.95
CA SER A 56 -2.94 21.45 -14.83
C SER A 56 -2.84 21.91 -13.38
N GLU A 57 -3.36 21.13 -12.44
CA GLU A 57 -3.25 21.37 -11.00
C GLU A 57 -2.00 20.68 -10.44
N SER A 58 -1.31 21.34 -9.52
CA SER A 58 -0.13 20.75 -8.88
C SER A 58 -0.51 19.55 -8.01
N LEU A 59 0.43 18.60 -7.86
CA LEU A 59 0.23 17.46 -6.96
C LEU A 59 -0.04 17.92 -5.51
N ALA A 60 0.65 18.97 -5.05
CA ALA A 60 0.51 19.49 -3.69
C ALA A 60 -0.91 20.01 -3.41
N GLU A 61 -1.49 20.76 -4.34
CA GLU A 61 -2.87 21.28 -4.23
C GLU A 61 -3.89 20.14 -4.16
N ARG A 62 -3.70 19.11 -5.00
CA ARG A 62 -4.56 17.91 -5.02
C ARG A 62 -4.48 17.14 -3.70
N VAL A 63 -3.27 16.92 -3.19
CA VAL A 63 -3.01 16.22 -1.92
C VAL A 63 -3.64 16.98 -0.74
N ALA A 64 -3.47 18.30 -0.67
CA ALA A 64 -4.03 19.12 0.40
C ALA A 64 -5.56 19.06 0.44
N ARG A 65 -6.22 19.04 -0.72
CA ARG A 65 -7.68 18.92 -0.81
C ARG A 65 -8.17 17.56 -0.31
N MET A 66 -7.45 16.50 -0.66
CA MET A 66 -7.77 15.13 -0.24
C MET A 66 -7.53 14.91 1.26
N GLN A 67 -6.51 15.53 1.86
CA GLN A 67 -6.29 15.50 3.32
C GLN A 67 -7.47 16.11 4.07
N LYS A 68 -7.97 17.27 3.62
CA LYS A 68 -9.17 17.89 4.21
C LYS A 68 -10.40 16.97 4.14
N GLN A 69 -10.56 16.25 3.03
CA GLN A 69 -11.65 15.27 2.87
C GLN A 69 -11.50 14.07 3.82
N LEU A 70 -10.28 13.60 4.07
CA LEU A 70 -10.00 12.54 5.04
C LEU A 70 -10.27 12.98 6.48
N GLU A 71 -9.85 14.18 6.87
CA GLU A 71 -10.09 14.73 8.20
C GLU A 71 -11.59 14.86 8.47
N ALA A 72 -12.35 15.38 7.50
CA ALA A 72 -13.81 15.49 7.58
C ALA A 72 -14.53 14.12 7.54
N ALA A 73 -13.86 13.07 7.09
CA ALA A 73 -14.41 11.71 7.04
C ALA A 73 -14.16 10.92 8.33
N ALA A 74 -13.14 11.31 9.11
CA ALA A 74 -12.73 10.65 10.34
C ALA A 74 -13.35 11.28 11.61
N GLY A 75 -13.92 12.48 11.51
CA GLY A 75 -14.76 13.13 12.53
C GLY A 75 -16.25 12.86 12.31
#